data_AF-A0A9C8WNK9-F1
#
_entry.id   AF-A0A9C8WNK9-F1
#
_cell.length_a   1.000
_cell.length_b   1.000
_cell.length_c   1.000
_cell.angle_alpha   90.00
_cell.angle_beta   90.00
_cell.angle_gamma   90.00
#
_symmetry.space_group_name_H-M   'P 1'
#
loop_
_entity.id
_entity.type
_entity.pdbx_description
1 polymer ?
#
loop_
_entity_poly.entity_id
_entity_poly.type
_entity_poly.pdbx_seq_one_letter_code
_entity_poly.pdbx_strand_id
1 'polypeptide(L)' 'NAQIYTIGGFSAHGDQQQLLDWHGHTGQPEMTILVHGEEKAMATFGGLLHNTRVEMPELHQEFEIG' A
#
# COMPACT_ATOMS: atom_id res chain seq x y z
N ASN A 1 11.83 23.33 -26.87
CA ASN A 1 11.68 21.86 -26.78
C ASN A 1 12.10 21.41 -25.39
N ALA A 2 11.13 21.26 -24.48
CA ALA A 2 11.40 20.70 -23.15
C ALA A 2 11.35 19.17 -23.25
N GLN A 3 12.38 18.49 -22.76
CA GLN A 3 12.42 17.04 -22.69
C GLN A 3 11.94 16.61 -21.30
N ILE A 4 10.89 15.79 -21.27
CA ILE A 4 10.33 15.24 -20.04
C ILE A 4 11.16 14.01 -19.66
N TYR A 5 11.84 14.08 -18.51
CA TYR A 5 12.55 12.96 -17.92
C TYR A 5 11.84 12.55 -16.64
N THR A 6 11.21 11.38 -16.64
CA THR A 6 10.70 10.76 -15.42
C THR A 6 11.87 10.05 -14.73
N ILE A 7 12.51 10.73 -13.78
CA ILE A 7 13.52 10.11 -12.90
C ILE A 7 12.74 9.36 -11.81
N GLY A 8 12.48 8.06 -12.02
CA GLY A 8 11.97 7.19 -10.97
C GLY A 8 13.07 6.92 -9.94
N GLY A 9 12.96 7.46 -8.73
CA GLY A 9 13.97 7.26 -7.69
C GLY A 9 13.95 8.23 -6.50
N PHE A 10 13.06 9.22 -6.46
CA PHE A 10 12.97 10.19 -5.35
C PHE A 10 11.66 10.15 -4.55
N SER A 11 10.83 9.12 -4.72
CA SER A 11 9.76 8.88 -3.76
C SER A 11 10.36 8.17 -2.56
N ALA A 12 10.34 8.81 -1.38
CA ALA A 12 10.59 8.16 -0.09
C ALA A 12 9.52 7.09 0.28
N HIS A 13 8.65 6.74 -0.68
CA HIS A 13 7.69 5.66 -0.59
C HIS A 13 8.40 4.42 -1.08
N GLY A 14 8.63 3.46 -0.17
CA GLY A 14 9.32 2.22 -0.48
C GLY A 14 8.80 1.59 -1.77
N ASP A 15 9.71 0.97 -2.50
CA ASP A 15 9.30 0.19 -3.66
C ASP A 15 8.31 -0.91 -3.22
N GLN A 16 7.49 -1.39 -4.15
CA GLN A 16 6.46 -2.40 -3.85
C GLN A 16 7.05 -3.62 -3.10
N GLN A 17 8.30 -4.01 -3.43
CA GLN A 17 8.97 -5.15 -2.83
C GLN A 17 9.33 -4.87 -1.37
N GLN A 18 9.88 -3.69 -1.06
CA GLN A 18 10.19 -3.25 0.29
C GLN A 18 8.95 -3.21 1.18
N LEU A 19 7.80 -2.78 0.63
CA LEU A 19 6.54 -2.78 1.37
C LEU A 19 6.01 -4.19 1.64
N LEU A 20 6.16 -5.12 0.69
CA LEU A 20 5.82 -6.54 0.91
C LEU A 20 6.75 -7.18 1.95
N ASP A 21 8.05 -6.94 1.82
CA ASP A 21 9.05 -7.45 2.75
C ASP A 21 8.80 -6.89 4.16
N TRP A 22 8.53 -5.59 4.27
CA TRP A 22 8.19 -4.96 5.55
C TRP A 22 6.92 -5.58 6.16
N HIS A 23 5.84 -5.74 5.38
CA HIS A 23 4.60 -6.36 5.84
C HIS A 23 4.83 -7.77 6.38
N GLY A 24 5.66 -8.57 5.69
CA GLY A 24 6.05 -9.91 6.15
C GLY A 24 6.77 -9.94 7.50
N HIS A 25 7.40 -8.83 7.93
CA HIS A 25 8.02 -8.70 9.25
C HIS A 25 7.05 -8.16 10.33
N THR A 26 5.83 -7.75 9.98
CA THR A 26 4.82 -7.24 10.93
C THR A 26 4.03 -8.33 11.65
N GLY A 27 4.32 -9.60 11.39
CA GLY A 27 3.60 -10.76 11.92
C GLY A 27 2.51 -11.23 10.96
N GLN A 28 1.37 -11.66 11.50
CA GLN A 28 0.20 -12.10 10.71
C GLN A 28 -1.01 -11.25 11.11
N PRO A 29 -1.09 -9.98 10.66
CA PRO A 29 -2.20 -9.12 11.01
C PRO A 29 -3.49 -9.67 10.40
N GLU A 30 -4.55 -9.81 11.20
CA GLU A 30 -5.87 -10.22 10.71
C GLU A 30 -6.41 -9.24 9.66
N MET A 31 -6.11 -7.94 9.82
CA MET A 31 -6.55 -6.88 8.93
C MET A 31 -5.41 -5.90 8.61
N THR A 32 -5.29 -5.53 7.33
CA THR A 32 -4.38 -4.52 6.80
C THR A 32 -5.19 -3.44 6.09
N ILE A 33 -5.08 -2.19 6.54
CA ILE A 33 -5.82 -1.05 5.97
C ILE A 33 -4.86 -0.20 5.11
N LEU A 34 -5.17 -0.04 3.81
CA LEU A 34 -4.40 0.76 2.87
C LEU A 34 -5.06 2.14 2.71
N VAL A 35 -4.43 3.19 3.22
CA VAL A 35 -5.04 4.54 3.34
C VAL A 35 -4.46 5.61 2.43
N HIS A 36 -3.23 5.43 1.93
CA HIS A 36 -2.51 6.48 1.19
C HIS A 36 -1.80 5.92 -0.04
N GLY A 37 -2.48 5.95 -1.17
CA GLY A 37 -1.97 5.56 -2.48
C GLY A 37 -3.01 5.81 -3.57
N GLU A 38 -2.60 5.79 -4.83
CA GLU A 38 -3.57 5.77 -5.93
C GLU A 38 -4.38 4.48 -5.84
N GLU A 39 -5.70 4.58 -6.02
CA GLU A 39 -6.64 3.45 -5.87
C GLU A 39 -6.18 2.20 -6.63
N LYS A 40 -5.75 2.36 -7.88
CA LYS A 40 -5.24 1.26 -8.71
C LYS A 40 -3.95 0.65 -8.16
N ALA A 41 -3.06 1.47 -7.60
CA ALA A 41 -1.82 1.00 -7.01
C ALA A 41 -2.07 0.26 -5.69
N MET A 42 -2.97 0.77 -4.85
CA MET A 42 -3.40 0.11 -3.62
C MET A 42 -4.12 -1.20 -3.92
N ALA A 43 -5.03 -1.23 -4.88
CA ALA A 43 -5.68 -2.46 -5.35
C ALA A 43 -4.67 -3.51 -5.81
N THR A 44 -3.66 -3.09 -6.57
CA THR A 44 -2.58 -3.98 -7.03
C THR A 44 -1.75 -4.50 -5.85
N PHE A 45 -1.33 -3.63 -4.94
CA PHE A 45 -0.54 -4.00 -3.77
C PHE A 45 -1.32 -4.91 -2.80
N GLY A 46 -2.58 -4.59 -2.54
CA GLY A 46 -3.47 -5.39 -1.69
C GLY A 46 -3.66 -6.82 -2.20
N GLY A 47 -3.70 -7.02 -3.51
CA GLY A 47 -3.75 -8.35 -4.11
C GLY A 47 -2.48 -9.20 -3.91
N LEU A 48 -1.36 -8.57 -3.54
CA LEU A 48 -0.09 -9.24 -3.24
C LEU A 48 0.09 -9.55 -1.75
N LEU A 49 -0.78 -9.00 -0.89
CA LEU A 49 -0.78 -9.31 0.54
C LEU A 49 -1.45 -10.67 0.79
N HIS A 50 -0.87 -11.44 1.70
CA HIS A 50 -1.35 -12.78 2.05
C HIS A 50 -1.59 -12.87 3.56
N ASN A 51 -2.50 -13.77 3.96
CA ASN A 51 -2.85 -14.04 5.36
C ASN A 51 -3.35 -12.81 6.14
N THR A 52 -3.96 -11.85 5.44
CA THR A 52 -4.55 -10.65 6.02
C THR A 52 -5.76 -10.23 5.19
N ARG A 53 -6.79 -9.69 5.84
CA ARG A 53 -7.91 -9.03 5.16
C ARG A 53 -7.47 -7.62 4.78
N VAL A 54 -7.55 -7.29 3.49
CA VAL A 54 -7.17 -5.95 3.01
C VAL A 54 -8.40 -5.06 2.90
N GLU A 55 -8.34 -3.89 3.52
CA GLU A 55 -9.38 -2.86 3.49
C GLU A 55 -8.86 -1.56 2.88
N MET A 56 -9.68 -0.91 2.05
CA MET A 56 -9.40 0.39 1.44
C MET A 56 -10.55 1.34 1.81
N PRO A 57 -10.37 2.18 2.83
CA PRO A 57 -11.44 3.00 3.34
C PRO A 57 -11.88 4.06 2.34
N GLU A 58 -13.19 4.29 2.29
CA GLU A 58 -13.71 5.51 1.71
C GLU A 58 -13.46 6.71 2.64
N LEU A 59 -13.52 7.92 2.07
CA LEU A 59 -13.38 9.15 2.84
C LEU A 59 -14.44 9.19 3.96
N HIS A 60 -13.98 9.31 5.21
CA HIS A 60 -14.79 9.27 6.45
C HIS A 60 -15.32 7.89 6.88
N GLN A 61 -14.79 6.79 6.34
CA GLN A 61 -15.12 5.46 6.86
C GLN A 61 -14.39 5.19 8.19
N GLU A 62 -15.12 4.67 9.18
CA GLU A 62 -14.60 4.30 10.50
C GLU A 62 -14.49 2.76 10.64
N PHE A 63 -13.50 2.31 11.40
CA PHE A 63 -13.28 0.88 11.71
C PHE A 63 -13.15 0.73 13.22
N GLU A 64 -13.91 -0.19 13.80
CA GLU A 64 -13.66 -0.67 15.17
C GLU A 64 -12.57 -1.72 15.13
N ILE A 65 -11.46 -1.44 15.82
CA ILE A 65 -10.37 -2.40 16.02
C ILE A 65 -10.56 -2.93 17.43
N GLY A 66 -11.02 -4.18 17.54
CA GLY A 66 -11.43 -4.82 18.79
C GLY A 66 -10.31 -5.01 19.81
#